data_AF-A0A7J8T6W0-F1
#
_entry.id   AF-A0A7J8T6W0-F1
#
_cell.length_a   1.000
_cell.length_b   1.000
_cell.length_c   1.000
_cell.angle_alpha   90.00
_cell.angle_beta   90.00
_cell.angle_gamma   90.00
#
_symmetry.space_group_name_H-M   'P 1'
#
loop_
_entity.id
_entity.type
_entity.pdbx_description
1 polymer ?
#
loop_
_entity_poly.entity_id
_entity_poly.type
_entity_poly.pdbx_seq_one_letter_code
_entity_poly.pdbx_strand_id
1 'polypeptide(L)'
;MFIAMASSANVHCTNATDKQISYANNSSLQKKVLLKTRPFLEDTIKDMLSKMVPVPCIKVADLGCASGPNTFFPTCEVMDIIASVCRQAHWESPELQVFLNDLPQNDFNTVFKSIPAFNGKPCFVAGVA
;
A
#
# COMPACT_ATOMS: atom_id res chain seq x y z
N MET A 1 8.84 5.03 4.86
CA MET A 1 7.58 5.74 5.20
C MET A 1 6.61 4.72 5.77
N PHE A 2 6.02 5.00 6.94
CA PHE A 2 5.01 4.12 7.56
C PHE A 2 3.63 4.61 7.17
N ILE A 3 2.81 3.73 6.60
CA ILE A 3 1.37 3.98 6.46
C ILE A 3 0.68 2.95 7.33
N ALA A 4 0.02 3.43 8.37
CA ALA A 4 -0.91 2.64 9.15
C ALA A 4 -2.32 2.95 8.65
N MET A 5 -2.88 2.04 7.86
CA MET A 5 -4.32 2.02 7.63
C MET A 5 -4.92 1.13 8.71
N ALA A 6 -5.29 1.74 9.84
CA ALA A 6 -6.06 1.04 10.85
C ALA A 6 -7.45 0.73 10.27
N SER A 7 -7.64 -0.51 9.78
CA SER A 7 -8.96 -1.05 9.58
C SER A 7 -9.55 -1.35 10.96
N SER A 8 -10.38 -0.44 11.47
CA SER A 8 -11.23 -0.71 12.64
C SER A 8 -12.36 -1.67 12.24
N ALA A 9 -12.01 -2.90 11.88
CA ALA A 9 -12.96 -3.99 11.82
C ALA A 9 -12.73 -4.82 13.07
N ASN A 10 -13.71 -4.78 13.97
CA ASN A 10 -13.82 -5.73 15.07
C ASN A 10 -13.45 -7.13 14.58
N VAL A 11 -12.60 -7.81 15.36
CA VAL A 11 -12.12 -9.17 15.16
C VAL A 11 -13.26 -10.09 14.74
N HIS A 12 -13.42 -10.27 13.43
CA HIS A 12 -14.11 -11.41 12.87
C HIS A 12 -13.27 -11.84 11.68
N CYS A 13 -12.42 -12.84 11.91
CA CYS A 13 -11.83 -13.63 10.86
C CYS A 13 -13.00 -14.22 10.07
N THR A 14 -13.42 -13.54 8.99
CA THR A 14 -14.51 -14.04 8.15
C THR A 14 -13.97 -15.22 7.38
N ASN A 15 -14.53 -16.39 7.66
CA ASN A 15 -14.24 -17.63 6.95
C ASN A 15 -14.20 -17.34 5.44
N ALA A 16 -13.17 -17.85 4.75
CA ALA A 16 -12.94 -17.70 3.31
C ALA A 16 -14.10 -18.18 2.40
N THR A 17 -15.21 -18.63 2.99
CA THR A 17 -16.34 -19.26 2.33
C THR A 17 -17.46 -18.29 1.93
N ASP A 18 -17.53 -17.08 2.49
CA ASP A 18 -18.68 -16.20 2.29
C ASP A 18 -18.33 -14.91 1.53
N LYS A 19 -18.23 -15.03 0.20
CA LYS A 19 -17.79 -13.95 -0.71
C LYS A 19 -18.56 -12.64 -0.50
N GLN A 20 -19.84 -12.67 -0.15
CA GLN A 20 -20.68 -11.46 -0.06
C GLN A 20 -20.32 -10.53 1.11
N ILE A 21 -19.89 -11.07 2.25
CA ILE A 21 -19.58 -10.29 3.46
C ILE A 21 -18.08 -10.02 3.65
N SER A 22 -17.24 -10.53 2.76
CA SER A 22 -15.79 -10.32 2.81
C SER A 22 -15.40 -8.84 2.71
N TYR A 23 -14.32 -8.45 3.39
CA TYR A 23 -13.75 -7.09 3.32
C TYR A 23 -13.44 -6.67 1.87
N ALA A 24 -12.98 -7.62 1.05
CA ALA A 24 -12.67 -7.41 -0.36
C ALA A 24 -13.83 -6.76 -1.14
N ASN A 25 -15.07 -7.12 -0.82
CA ASN A 25 -16.28 -6.62 -1.50
C ASN A 25 -16.94 -5.42 -0.79
N ASN A 26 -16.49 -5.08 0.43
CA ASN A 26 -17.12 -4.06 1.28
C ASN A 26 -16.18 -2.90 1.66
N SER A 27 -15.01 -2.78 1.00
CA SER A 27 -13.96 -1.82 1.36
C SER A 27 -13.99 -0.49 0.59
N SER A 28 -15.14 -0.14 0.01
CA SER A 28 -15.29 1.08 -0.82
C SER A 28 -15.13 2.38 0.00
N LEU A 29 -15.50 2.37 1.28
CA LEU A 29 -15.37 3.53 2.17
C LEU A 29 -13.89 3.83 2.45
N GLN A 30 -13.10 2.80 2.78
CA GLN A 30 -11.68 2.92 3.05
C GLN A 30 -10.94 3.46 1.83
N LYS A 31 -11.28 2.97 0.63
CA LYS A 31 -10.76 3.51 -0.63
C LYS A 31 -11.08 5.00 -0.82
N LYS A 32 -12.32 5.43 -0.54
CA LYS A 32 -12.72 6.85 -0.61
C LYS A 32 -11.97 7.71 0.40
N VAL A 33 -11.78 7.22 1.62
CA VAL A 33 -11.02 7.93 2.66
C VAL A 33 -9.58 8.12 2.20
N LEU A 34 -8.92 7.07 1.71
CA LEU A 34 -7.56 7.18 1.18
C LEU A 34 -7.44 8.18 0.02
N LEU A 35 -8.38 8.16 -0.93
CA LEU A 35 -8.39 9.15 -2.01
C LEU A 35 -8.52 10.59 -1.49
N LYS A 36 -9.31 10.81 -0.43
CA LYS A 36 -9.41 12.12 0.21
C LYS A 36 -8.16 12.53 0.99
N THR A 37 -7.40 11.56 1.51
CA THR A 37 -6.16 11.83 2.24
C THR A 37 -4.93 11.92 1.33
N ARG A 38 -5.07 11.58 0.03
CA ARG A 38 -3.99 11.66 -0.96
C ARG A 38 -3.22 12.99 -0.96
N PRO A 39 -3.84 14.19 -0.84
CA PRO A 39 -3.07 15.45 -0.79
C PRO A 39 -2.11 15.51 0.39
N PHE A 40 -2.55 15.07 1.58
CA PHE A 40 -1.68 15.01 2.76
C PHE A 40 -0.53 14.01 2.59
N LEU A 41 -0.80 12.89 1.92
CA LEU A 41 0.21 11.89 1.57
C LEU A 41 1.27 12.49 0.65
N GLU A 42 0.84 13.27 -0.35
CA GLU A 42 1.70 13.96 -1.28
C GLU A 42 2.59 15.01 -0.60
N ASP A 43 2.01 15.85 0.24
CA ASP A 43 2.77 16.86 0.99
C ASP A 43 3.80 16.23 1.94
N THR A 44 3.41 15.14 2.62
CA THR A 44 4.30 14.41 3.53
C THR A 44 5.48 13.79 2.78
N ILE A 45 5.23 13.18 1.61
CA ILE A 45 6.29 12.58 0.80
C ILE A 45 7.22 13.64 0.22
N LYS A 46 6.68 14.77 -0.27
CA LYS A 46 7.48 15.90 -0.75
C LYS A 46 8.40 16.43 0.35
N ASP A 47 7.86 16.67 1.55
CA ASP A 47 8.65 17.13 2.69
C ASP A 47 9.74 16.13 3.07
N MET A 48 9.42 14.84 3.16
CA MET A 48 10.38 13.78 3.43
C MET A 48 11.52 13.77 2.39
N LEU A 49 11.18 13.75 1.09
CA LEU A 49 12.17 13.70 0.01
C LEU A 49 13.03 14.97 -0.04
N SER A 50 12.46 16.14 0.25
CA SER A 50 13.20 17.41 0.27
C SER A 50 14.35 17.44 1.29
N LYS A 51 14.23 16.63 2.34
CA LYS A 51 15.22 16.51 3.44
C LYS A 51 16.20 15.37 3.23
N MET A 52 16.03 14.58 2.18
CA MET A 52 16.87 13.43 1.86
C MET A 52 17.80 13.73 0.69
N VAL A 53 18.95 13.07 0.67
CA VAL A 53 19.74 12.93 -0.56
C VAL A 53 19.08 11.86 -1.45
N PRO A 54 19.22 11.93 -2.79
CA PRO A 54 18.77 10.86 -3.67
C PRO A 54 19.33 9.51 -3.22
N VAL A 55 18.46 8.53 -3.05
CA VAL A 55 18.82 7.16 -2.65
C VAL A 55 18.41 6.18 -3.74
N PRO A 56 19.15 5.07 -3.92
CA PRO A 56 18.82 4.09 -4.95
C PRO A 56 17.56 3.27 -4.64
N CYS A 57 17.14 3.20 -3.38
CA CYS A 57 15.97 2.43 -2.96
C CYS A 57 15.19 3.13 -1.84
N ILE A 58 13.86 3.10 -1.96
CA ILE A 58 12.92 3.52 -0.92
C ILE A 58 12.08 2.32 -0.47
N LYS A 59 11.97 2.17 0.84
CA LYS A 59 11.14 1.14 1.50
C LYS A 59 9.81 1.73 1.96
N VAL A 60 8.72 1.07 1.56
CA VAL A 60 7.34 1.42 1.90
C VAL A 60 6.72 0.28 2.67
N ALA A 61 6.09 0.56 3.81
CA ALA A 61 5.36 -0.44 4.58
C ALA A 61 3.89 -0.03 4.71
N ASP A 62 2.99 -0.95 4.35
CA ASP A 62 1.55 -0.85 4.62
C ASP A 62 1.20 -1.73 5.82
N LEU A 63 0.80 -1.09 6.93
CA LEU A 63 0.48 -1.75 8.19
C LEU A 63 -1.04 -1.89 8.33
N GLY A 64 -1.53 -3.12 8.32
CA GLY A 64 -2.95 -3.45 8.22
C GLY A 64 -3.42 -3.57 6.77
N CYS A 65 -2.63 -4.24 5.92
CA CYS A 65 -2.85 -4.28 4.47
C CYS A 65 -4.13 -5.04 4.04
N ALA A 66 -4.72 -5.81 4.95
CA ALA A 66 -5.83 -6.72 4.74
C ALA A 66 -5.60 -7.67 3.54
N SER A 67 -6.68 -8.29 3.08
CA SER A 67 -6.72 -9.10 1.86
C SER A 67 -7.82 -8.60 0.92
N GLY A 68 -7.56 -8.59 -0.39
CA GLY A 68 -8.55 -8.26 -1.42
C GLY A 68 -8.09 -7.22 -2.44
N PRO A 69 -9.00 -6.71 -3.29
CA PRO A 69 -8.65 -5.86 -4.43
C PRO A 69 -8.08 -4.49 -4.03
N ASN A 70 -8.24 -4.08 -2.77
CA ASN A 70 -7.72 -2.82 -2.26
C ASN A 70 -6.37 -2.95 -1.54
N THR A 71 -5.85 -4.16 -1.30
CA THR A 71 -4.62 -4.38 -0.52
C THR A 71 -3.44 -3.58 -1.06
N PHE A 72 -3.29 -3.48 -2.38
CA PHE A 72 -2.17 -2.73 -2.97
C PHE A 72 -2.47 -1.27 -3.27
N PHE A 73 -3.73 -0.85 -3.12
CA PHE A 73 -4.15 0.50 -3.51
C PHE A 73 -3.40 1.60 -2.72
N PRO A 74 -3.26 1.53 -1.38
CA PRO A 74 -2.45 2.50 -0.63
C PRO A 74 -1.01 2.58 -1.12
N THR A 75 -0.36 1.43 -1.31
CA THR A 75 1.02 1.37 -1.78
C THR A 75 1.16 1.98 -3.17
N CYS A 76 0.25 1.68 -4.10
CA CYS A 76 0.28 2.23 -5.45
C CYS A 76 0.27 3.76 -5.46
N GLU A 77 -0.60 4.36 -4.63
CA GLU A 77 -0.71 5.81 -4.50
C GLU A 77 0.61 6.42 -4.02
N VAL A 78 1.27 5.81 -3.03
CA VAL A 78 2.59 6.23 -2.54
C VAL A 78 3.64 6.13 -3.64
N MET A 79 3.70 5.01 -4.34
CA MET A 79 4.68 4.79 -5.41
C MET A 79 4.51 5.84 -6.52
N ASP A 80 3.27 6.18 -6.87
CA ASP A 80 2.98 7.22 -7.86
C ASP A 80 3.40 8.60 -7.40
N ILE A 81 3.16 8.93 -6.12
CA ILE A 81 3.60 10.20 -5.54
C ILE A 81 5.13 10.28 -5.55
N ILE A 82 5.83 9.25 -5.06
CA ILE A 82 7.30 9.21 -5.04
C ILE A 82 7.85 9.40 -6.47
N ALA A 83 7.34 8.63 -7.43
CA ALA A 83 7.79 8.74 -8.82
C ALA A 83 7.52 10.13 -9.41
N SER A 84 6.38 10.75 -9.07
CA SER A 84 6.04 12.12 -9.49
C SER A 84 7.00 13.15 -8.89
N VAL A 85 7.27 13.08 -7.58
CA VAL A 85 8.15 14.01 -6.87
C VAL A 85 9.59 13.88 -7.35
N CYS A 86 10.12 12.65 -7.48
CA CYS A 86 11.46 12.42 -8.03
C CYS A 86 11.60 12.98 -9.45
N ARG A 87 10.59 12.79 -10.30
CA ARG A 87 10.58 13.34 -11.67
C ARG A 87 10.62 14.87 -11.68
N GLN A 88 9.83 15.52 -10.81
CA GLN A 88 9.84 16.99 -10.67
C GLN A 88 11.19 17.52 -10.16
N ALA A 89 11.84 16.77 -9.28
CA ALA A 89 13.17 17.07 -8.75
C ALA A 89 14.33 16.70 -9.71
N HIS A 90 14.03 16.14 -10.89
CA HIS A 90 15.02 15.62 -11.85
C HIS A 90 15.92 14.54 -11.25
N TRP A 91 15.39 13.76 -10.31
CA TRP A 91 16.08 12.61 -9.72
C TRP A 91 15.74 11.34 -10.50
N GLU A 92 16.69 10.40 -10.52
CA GLU A 92 16.38 9.04 -10.93
C GLU A 92 15.30 8.45 -10.02
N SER A 93 14.39 7.68 -10.61
CA SER A 93 13.34 7.00 -9.83
C SER A 93 13.97 5.87 -9.03
N PRO A 94 13.81 5.85 -7.69
CA PRO A 94 14.41 4.80 -6.85
C PRO A 94 13.70 3.46 -7.07
N GLU A 95 14.40 2.37 -6.78
CA GLU A 95 13.77 1.06 -6.59
C GLU A 95 12.80 1.13 -5.39
N LEU A 96 11.62 0.53 -5.55
CA LEU A 96 10.59 0.51 -4.51
C LEU A 96 10.46 -0.89 -3.92
N GLN A 97 10.70 -0.99 -2.61
CA GLN A 97 10.50 -2.22 -1.84
C GLN A 97 9.29 -2.05 -0.93
N VAL A 98 8.28 -2.88 -1.13
CA VAL A 98 6.98 -2.83 -0.47
C VAL A 98 6.89 -3.97 0.54
N PHE A 99 6.55 -3.62 1.77
CA PHE A 99 6.28 -4.54 2.85
C PHE A 99 4.80 -4.45 3.24
N LEU A 100 4.07 -5.54 3.01
CA LEU A 100 2.67 -5.65 3.40
C LEU A 100 2.61 -6.36 4.74
N ASN A 101 2.15 -5.67 5.77
CA ASN A 101 2.06 -6.21 7.12
C ASN A 101 0.61 -6.35 7.57
N ASP A 102 0.27 -7.48 8.16
CA ASP A 102 -1.01 -7.72 8.81
C ASP A 102 -0.85 -8.80 9.89
N LEU A 103 -1.93 -9.11 10.61
CA LEU A 103 -1.94 -10.19 11.59
C LEU A 103 -1.62 -11.54 10.94
N PRO A 104 -1.06 -12.51 11.67
CA PRO A 104 -0.71 -13.84 11.15
C PRO A 104 -1.86 -14.61 10.49
N GLN A 105 -3.11 -14.25 10.79
CA GLN A 105 -4.31 -14.86 10.23
C GLN A 105 -4.72 -14.28 8.86
N ASN A 106 -4.03 -13.25 8.36
CA ASN A 106 -4.32 -12.66 7.06
C ASN A 106 -4.00 -13.63 5.91
N ASP A 107 -4.80 -13.60 4.86
CA ASP A 107 -4.64 -14.46 3.69
C ASP A 107 -3.61 -13.88 2.69
N PHE A 108 -2.34 -13.87 3.10
CA PHE A 108 -1.23 -13.45 2.25
C PHE A 108 -1.11 -14.29 0.96
N ASN A 109 -1.60 -15.54 0.96
CA ASN A 109 -1.59 -16.37 -0.24
C ASN A 109 -2.48 -15.78 -1.33
N THR A 110 -3.67 -15.29 -0.98
CA THR A 110 -4.54 -14.59 -1.92
C THR A 110 -3.93 -13.27 -2.37
N VAL A 111 -3.29 -12.52 -1.47
CA VAL A 111 -2.57 -11.28 -1.80
C VAL A 111 -1.47 -11.56 -2.84
N PHE A 112 -0.58 -12.52 -2.60
CA PHE A 112 0.53 -12.82 -3.51
C PHE A 112 0.06 -13.33 -4.88
N LYS A 113 -1.03 -14.12 -4.93
CA LYS A 113 -1.63 -14.54 -6.21
C LYS A 113 -2.14 -13.37 -7.05
N SER A 114 -2.46 -12.23 -6.43
CA SER A 114 -2.93 -11.03 -7.12
C SER A 114 -1.82 -10.06 -7.54
N ILE A 115 -0.56 -10.30 -7.16
CA ILE A 115 0.60 -9.48 -7.57
C ILE A 115 0.72 -9.35 -9.11
N PRO A 116 0.59 -10.41 -9.93
CA PRO A 116 0.75 -10.26 -11.38
C PRO A 116 -0.25 -9.28 -12.02
N ALA A 117 -1.47 -9.17 -11.48
CA ALA A 117 -2.47 -8.20 -11.93
C ALA A 117 -2.15 -6.76 -11.48
N PHE A 118 -1.29 -6.62 -10.47
CA PHE A 118 -0.82 -5.36 -9.92
C PHE A 118 0.49 -4.87 -10.59
N ASN A 119 1.32 -5.78 -11.12
CA ASN A 119 2.74 -5.54 -11.40
C ASN A 119 3.07 -4.82 -12.73
N GLY A 120 2.51 -3.63 -12.95
CA GLY A 120 2.89 -2.74 -14.05
C GLY A 120 4.12 -1.85 -13.77
N LYS A 121 4.68 -1.89 -12.55
CA LYS A 121 5.80 -1.04 -12.10
C LYS A 121 6.91 -1.90 -11.47
N PRO A 122 8.20 -1.52 -11.61
CA PRO A 122 9.29 -2.26 -10.98
C PRO A 122 9.27 -2.06 -9.46
N CYS A 123 8.72 -3.03 -8.74
CA CYS A 123 8.78 -3.07 -7.28
C CYS A 123 8.96 -4.51 -6.77
N PHE A 124 9.62 -4.63 -5.63
CA PHE A 124 9.70 -5.87 -4.87
C PHE A 124 8.63 -5.84 -3.78
N VAL A 125 7.87 -6.92 -3.62
CA VAL A 125 6.80 -7.02 -2.61
C VAL A 125 7.09 -8.19 -1.68
N ALA A 126 7.04 -7.94 -0.38
CA ALA A 126 7.13 -8.96 0.66
C ALA A 126 5.96 -8.84 1.65
N GLY A 127 5.48 -9.97 2.16
CA GLY A 127 4.53 -10.00 3.27
C GLY A 127 5.27 -10.20 4.60
N VAL A 128 4.80 -9.52 5.64
CA VAL A 128 5.32 -9.60 7.01
C VAL A 128 4.14 -9.90 7.93
N ALA A 129 4.30 -10.91 8.79
CA ALA A 129 3.29 -11.40 9.73
C ALA A 129 3.85 -11.44 11.15
#